data_AF-I7KKD0-F1
#
_entry.id   AF-I7KKD0-F1
#
_cell.length_a   1.000
_cell.length_b   1.000
_cell.length_c   1.000
_cell.angle_alpha   90.00
_cell.angle_beta   90.00
_cell.angle_gamma   90.00
#
_symmetry.space_group_name_H-M   'P 1'
#
loop_
_entity.id
_entity.type
_entity.pdbx_description
1 polymer ?
#
loop_
_entity_poly.entity_id
_entity_poly.type
_entity_poly.pdbx_seq_one_letter_code
_entity_poly.pdbx_strand_id
1 'polypeptide(L)'
;MNPDFAIILNFDLKTSNVDQDYLVKEARNIGVRAIMADDSFLEACQKYSIALLDKQAGLDLTAENVIDTIVENRIKGQATIINLAVEADGKLADDNLKMLSAINDWMHLFGHALNESEPSELKTSYGYILTNRHATYQKYIFVKTPLPDKLTVSGLKQAPNRVEWIADRTEAKFSYDKQELTIDLSASNSEFAWEIIRIQAHRPEDDLGETKF
;
A
#
# COMPACT_ATOMS: atom_id res chain seq x y z
N MET A 1 -3.75 -5.81 -15.94
CA MET A 1 -2.77 -4.92 -15.26
C MET A 1 -2.05 -5.75 -14.21
N ASN A 2 -0.72 -5.64 -14.07
CA ASN A 2 0.01 -6.47 -13.10
C ASN A 2 -0.43 -6.06 -11.67
N PRO A 3 -0.92 -7.00 -10.83
CA PRO A 3 -1.34 -6.71 -9.46
C PRO A 3 -0.22 -6.12 -8.57
N ASP A 4 1.04 -6.23 -8.97
CA ASP A 4 2.19 -5.63 -8.29
C ASP A 4 2.29 -4.10 -8.48
N PHE A 5 1.53 -3.53 -9.43
CA PHE A 5 1.57 -2.11 -9.75
C PHE A 5 0.45 -1.37 -9.02
N ALA A 6 0.59 -1.13 -7.71
CA ALA A 6 -0.38 -0.32 -6.96
C ALA A 6 -0.32 1.17 -7.33
N ILE A 7 0.90 1.66 -7.59
CA ILE A 7 1.19 3.05 -7.97
C ILE A 7 2.02 3.02 -9.25
N ILE A 8 1.66 3.87 -10.20
CA ILE A 8 2.39 4.10 -11.46
C ILE A 8 2.61 5.60 -11.59
N LEU A 9 3.87 6.02 -11.78
CA LEU A 9 4.19 7.43 -12.04
C LEU A 9 4.24 7.68 -13.54
N ASN A 10 3.48 8.65 -14.02
CA ASN A 10 3.46 9.08 -15.42
C ASN A 10 4.22 10.41 -15.55
N PHE A 11 5.44 10.35 -16.09
CA PHE A 11 6.27 11.53 -16.24
C PHE A 11 5.86 12.32 -17.50
N ASP A 12 5.39 13.55 -17.25
CA ASP A 12 5.10 14.52 -18.30
C ASP A 12 6.28 15.49 -18.44
N LEU A 13 7.08 15.29 -19.49
CA LEU A 13 8.35 15.95 -19.69
C LEU A 13 8.16 17.24 -20.51
N LYS A 14 8.45 18.41 -19.92
CA LYS A 14 8.49 19.69 -20.64
C LYS A 14 9.81 19.93 -21.38
N THR A 15 10.80 19.05 -21.20
CA THR A 15 12.14 19.13 -21.78
C THR A 15 12.70 17.73 -22.00
N SER A 16 13.61 17.57 -22.96
CA SER A 16 14.37 16.34 -23.16
C SER A 16 15.64 16.29 -22.29
N ASN A 17 16.02 17.40 -21.66
CA ASN A 17 17.15 17.49 -20.76
C ASN A 17 16.72 17.16 -19.32
N VAL A 18 16.41 15.88 -19.10
CA VAL A 18 16.01 15.34 -17.79
C VAL A 18 17.02 14.32 -17.31
N ASP A 19 17.19 14.19 -15.99
CA ASP A 19 17.97 13.12 -15.40
C ASP A 19 17.05 11.89 -15.19
N GLN A 20 17.03 10.99 -16.17
CA GLN A 20 16.19 9.79 -16.11
C GLN A 20 16.59 8.90 -14.92
N ASP A 21 17.89 8.79 -14.60
CA ASP A 21 18.39 7.96 -13.50
C ASP A 21 17.82 8.44 -12.16
N TYR A 22 17.87 9.76 -11.93
CA TYR A 22 17.28 10.40 -10.76
C TYR A 22 15.78 10.12 -10.68
N LEU A 23 15.01 10.38 -11.74
CA LEU A 23 13.55 10.24 -11.72
C LEU A 23 13.10 8.79 -11.46
N VAL A 24 13.74 7.81 -12.11
CA VAL A 24 13.44 6.39 -11.87
C VAL A 24 13.84 5.97 -10.45
N LYS A 25 14.96 6.46 -9.94
CA LYS A 25 15.39 6.19 -8.56
C LYS A 25 14.38 6.73 -7.56
N GLU A 26 13.88 7.95 -7.75
CA GLU A 26 12.85 8.54 -6.88
C GLU A 26 11.56 7.72 -6.88
N ALA A 27 11.11 7.27 -8.06
CA ALA A 27 10.00 6.32 -8.15
C ALA A 27 10.27 5.05 -7.32
N ARG A 28 11.47 4.46 -7.46
CA ARG A 28 11.84 3.24 -6.75
C ARG A 28 11.86 3.40 -5.23
N ASN A 29 12.32 4.56 -4.75
CA ASN A 29 12.45 4.87 -3.32
C ASN A 29 11.10 4.83 -2.63
N ILE A 30 10.04 5.32 -3.29
CA ILE A 30 8.67 5.33 -2.75
C ILE A 30 7.91 4.01 -2.98
N GLY A 31 8.60 2.97 -3.45
CA GLY A 31 8.02 1.64 -3.65
C GLY A 31 7.27 1.43 -4.97
N VAL A 32 7.36 2.37 -5.92
CA VAL A 32 6.79 2.22 -7.27
C VAL A 32 7.53 1.13 -8.04
N ARG A 33 6.78 0.33 -8.80
CA ARG A 33 7.28 -0.80 -9.61
C ARG A 33 7.14 -0.60 -11.10
N ALA A 34 6.43 0.45 -11.52
CA ALA A 34 6.24 0.77 -12.92
C ALA A 34 6.12 2.29 -13.11
N ILE A 35 6.62 2.79 -14.23
CA ILE A 35 6.46 4.17 -14.66
C ILE A 35 5.97 4.22 -16.10
N MET A 36 5.43 5.38 -16.49
CA MET A 36 5.11 5.72 -17.87
C MET A 36 5.97 6.91 -18.28
N ALA A 37 6.76 6.73 -19.32
CA ALA A 37 7.65 7.72 -19.90
C ALA A 37 7.96 7.32 -21.35
N ASP A 38 8.80 8.09 -22.04
CA ASP A 38 9.32 7.67 -23.34
C ASP A 38 10.47 6.65 -23.20
N ASP A 39 10.89 6.06 -24.33
CA ASP A 39 11.92 5.02 -24.39
C ASP A 39 13.30 5.45 -23.86
N SER A 40 13.56 6.76 -23.68
CA SER A 40 14.82 7.23 -23.10
C SER A 40 15.01 6.77 -21.64
N PHE A 41 13.93 6.35 -20.98
CA PHE A 41 13.96 5.84 -19.61
C PHE A 41 14.34 4.35 -19.50
N LEU A 42 14.47 3.63 -20.63
CA LEU A 42 14.64 2.17 -20.62
C LEU A 42 15.85 1.70 -19.80
N GLU A 43 17.00 2.36 -19.94
CA GLU A 43 18.23 2.00 -19.21
C GLU A 43 18.06 2.19 -17.69
N ALA A 44 17.52 3.33 -17.27
CA ALA A 44 17.24 3.62 -15.87
C ALA A 44 16.22 2.64 -15.28
N CYS A 45 15.15 2.35 -16.01
CA CYS A 45 14.13 1.35 -15.64
C CYS A 45 14.76 -0.04 -15.41
N GLN A 46 15.63 -0.49 -16.31
CA GLN A 46 16.35 -1.76 -16.17
C GLN A 46 17.25 -1.76 -14.93
N LYS A 47 18.00 -0.68 -14.70
CA LYS A 47 18.90 -0.52 -13.55
C LYS A 47 18.17 -0.66 -12.21
N TYR A 48 16.97 -0.08 -12.08
CA TYR A 48 16.19 -0.09 -10.84
C TYR A 48 15.11 -1.17 -10.77
N SER A 49 15.04 -2.06 -11.77
CA SER A 49 14.02 -3.11 -11.88
C SER A 49 12.59 -2.53 -11.83
N ILE A 50 12.37 -1.44 -12.55
CA ILE A 50 11.08 -0.79 -12.75
C ILE A 50 10.60 -1.09 -14.17
N ALA A 51 9.31 -1.40 -14.31
CA ALA A 51 8.71 -1.59 -15.62
C ALA A 51 8.45 -0.23 -16.31
N LEU A 52 8.87 -0.10 -17.56
CA LEU A 52 8.45 1.00 -18.43
C LEU A 52 7.16 0.60 -19.15
N LEU A 53 6.11 1.40 -19.01
CA LEU A 53 4.79 1.15 -19.59
C LEU A 53 4.41 2.22 -20.60
N ASP A 54 3.53 1.87 -21.53
CA ASP A 54 2.94 2.83 -22.46
C ASP A 54 2.14 3.91 -21.73
N LYS A 55 2.25 5.16 -22.20
CA LYS A 55 1.52 6.29 -21.62
C LYS A 55 0.01 6.07 -21.64
N GLN A 56 -0.60 6.36 -20.50
CA GLN A 56 -2.04 6.36 -20.30
C GLN A 56 -2.44 7.61 -19.51
N ALA A 57 -3.74 7.93 -19.51
CA ALA A 57 -4.25 9.02 -18.69
C ALA A 57 -4.03 8.72 -17.21
N GLY A 58 -3.40 9.66 -16.50
CA GLY A 58 -3.26 9.64 -15.06
C GLY A 58 -4.06 10.75 -14.38
N LEU A 59 -3.94 10.80 -13.06
CA LEU A 59 -4.56 11.79 -12.21
C LEU A 59 -3.53 12.81 -11.73
N ASP A 60 -3.94 14.07 -11.68
CA ASP A 60 -3.18 15.13 -11.02
C ASP A 60 -3.56 15.13 -9.53
N LEU A 61 -2.70 14.56 -8.70
CA LEU A 61 -2.91 14.40 -7.27
C LEU A 61 -2.04 15.38 -6.47
N THR A 62 -2.41 15.57 -5.21
CA THR A 62 -1.69 16.42 -4.27
C THR A 62 -1.33 15.64 -3.03
N ALA A 63 -0.46 16.20 -2.18
CA ALA A 63 -0.11 15.59 -0.90
C ALA A 63 -1.35 15.32 -0.01
N GLU A 64 -2.42 16.12 -0.13
CA GLU A 64 -3.61 15.96 0.71
C GLU A 64 -4.51 14.79 0.28
N ASN A 65 -4.54 14.43 -1.01
CA ASN A 65 -5.51 13.45 -1.54
C ASN A 65 -4.88 12.16 -2.10
N VAL A 66 -3.55 12.10 -2.21
CA VAL A 66 -2.88 11.00 -2.90
C VAL A 66 -3.04 9.66 -2.18
N ILE A 67 -2.92 9.62 -0.85
CA ILE A 67 -3.05 8.38 -0.07
C ILE A 67 -4.48 7.84 -0.14
N ASP A 68 -5.47 8.74 -0.01
CA ASP A 68 -6.89 8.38 -0.16
C ASP A 68 -7.15 7.71 -1.51
N THR A 69 -6.68 8.34 -2.58
CA THR A 69 -6.87 7.84 -3.95
C THR A 69 -6.17 6.49 -4.16
N ILE A 70 -4.94 6.34 -3.65
CA ILE A 70 -4.17 5.09 -3.74
C ILE A 70 -4.92 3.94 -3.06
N VAL A 71 -5.36 4.15 -1.83
CA VAL A 71 -6.05 3.12 -1.05
C VAL A 71 -7.38 2.76 -1.70
N GLU A 72 -8.19 3.74 -2.11
CA GLU A 72 -9.49 3.51 -2.74
C GLU A 72 -9.39 2.75 -4.06
N ASN A 73 -8.41 3.08 -4.90
CA ASN A 73 -8.16 2.34 -6.14
C ASN A 73 -7.67 0.92 -5.83
N ARG A 74 -6.78 0.76 -4.84
CA ARG A 74 -6.26 -0.55 -4.48
C ARG A 74 -7.34 -1.50 -4.00
N ILE A 75 -8.29 -1.01 -3.20
CA ILE A 75 -9.47 -1.77 -2.75
C ILE A 75 -10.32 -2.28 -3.92
N LYS A 76 -10.38 -1.50 -5.01
CA LYS A 76 -11.06 -1.88 -6.26
C LYS A 76 -10.21 -2.78 -7.17
N GLY A 77 -9.01 -3.17 -6.74
CA GLY A 77 -8.05 -3.94 -7.54
C GLY A 77 -7.42 -3.13 -8.68
N GLN A 78 -7.40 -1.80 -8.58
CA GLN A 78 -6.89 -0.88 -9.59
C GLN A 78 -5.55 -0.27 -9.17
N ALA A 79 -4.72 0.05 -10.16
CA ALA A 79 -3.55 0.90 -9.95
C ALA A 79 -3.95 2.37 -9.90
N THR A 80 -3.14 3.18 -9.22
CA THR A 80 -3.24 4.64 -9.31
C THR A 80 -2.14 5.15 -10.23
N ILE A 81 -2.54 5.72 -11.36
CA ILE A 81 -1.63 6.38 -12.31
C ILE A 81 -1.59 7.86 -11.93
N ILE A 82 -0.41 8.35 -11.54
CA ILE A 82 -0.21 9.71 -11.04
C ILE A 82 0.63 10.49 -12.05
N ASN A 83 0.12 11.62 -12.54
CA ASN A 83 0.90 12.49 -13.41
C ASN A 83 1.93 13.26 -12.60
N LEU A 84 3.16 13.33 -13.12
CA LEU A 84 4.24 14.14 -12.57
C LEU A 84 4.80 15.04 -13.66
N ALA A 85 4.52 16.33 -13.54
CA ALA A 85 5.17 17.34 -14.36
C ALA A 85 6.66 17.44 -14.01
N VAL A 86 7.50 17.31 -15.03
CA VAL A 86 8.93 17.65 -14.98
C VAL A 86 9.12 18.99 -15.66
N GLU A 87 9.62 19.96 -14.90
CA GLU A 87 9.77 21.34 -15.33
C GLU A 87 10.87 21.51 -16.39
N ALA A 88 10.92 22.69 -17.00
CA ALA A 88 11.86 22.97 -18.10
C ALA A 88 13.34 22.88 -17.70
N ASP A 89 13.64 22.99 -16.40
CA ASP A 89 14.98 22.79 -15.83
C ASP A 89 15.30 21.31 -15.54
N GLY A 90 14.39 20.40 -15.89
CA GLY A 90 14.53 18.96 -15.72
C GLY A 90 14.17 18.45 -14.33
N LYS A 91 13.63 19.28 -13.44
CA LYS A 91 13.31 18.93 -12.05
C LYS A 91 11.82 18.72 -11.82
N LEU A 92 11.48 18.02 -10.74
CA LEU A 92 10.12 17.92 -10.26
C LEU A 92 9.72 19.23 -9.56
N ALA A 93 8.49 19.67 -9.78
CA ALA A 93 7.92 20.78 -9.04
C ALA A 93 7.85 20.48 -7.54
N ASP A 94 7.94 21.52 -6.69
CA ASP A 94 7.92 21.38 -5.23
C ASP A 94 6.67 20.65 -4.72
N ASP A 95 5.50 20.86 -5.35
CA ASP A 95 4.27 20.18 -4.95
C ASP A 95 4.29 18.68 -5.29
N ASN A 96 4.96 18.29 -6.39
CA ASN A 96 5.22 16.89 -6.69
C ASN A 96 6.14 16.27 -5.63
N LEU A 97 7.17 16.99 -5.18
CA LEU A 97 8.07 16.50 -4.13
C LEU A 97 7.34 16.31 -2.80
N LYS A 98 6.46 17.23 -2.41
CA LYS A 98 5.62 17.07 -1.21
C LYS A 98 4.69 15.87 -1.32
N MET A 99 4.04 15.69 -2.47
CA MET A 99 3.19 14.53 -2.72
C MET A 99 3.98 13.22 -2.64
N LEU A 100 5.15 13.15 -3.28
CA LEU A 100 6.02 11.97 -3.23
C LEU A 100 6.52 11.68 -1.81
N SER A 101 6.81 12.71 -1.01
CA SER A 101 7.14 12.56 0.42
C SER A 101 5.98 11.93 1.19
N ALA A 102 4.75 12.44 1.00
CA ALA A 102 3.57 11.87 1.66
C ALA A 102 3.35 10.39 1.29
N ILE A 103 3.55 10.03 0.00
CA ILE A 103 3.53 8.63 -0.44
C ILE A 103 4.64 7.83 0.26
N ASN A 104 5.87 8.34 0.27
CA ASN A 104 7.02 7.65 0.86
C ASN A 104 6.79 7.34 2.34
N ASP A 105 6.36 8.33 3.12
CA ASP A 105 6.18 8.21 4.57
C ASP A 105 5.12 7.16 4.90
N TRP A 106 4.01 7.16 4.15
CA TRP A 106 2.96 6.15 4.31
C TRP A 106 3.41 4.77 3.83
N MET A 107 4.03 4.68 2.65
CA MET A 107 4.50 3.41 2.06
C MET A 107 5.62 2.76 2.88
N HIS A 108 6.41 3.54 3.62
CA HIS A 108 7.44 3.01 4.50
C HIS A 108 6.86 2.08 5.58
N LEU A 109 5.70 2.44 6.12
CA LEU A 109 5.00 1.63 7.12
C LEU A 109 4.08 0.58 6.50
N PHE A 110 3.36 0.97 5.44
CA PHE A 110 2.20 0.22 4.96
C PHE A 110 2.39 -0.41 3.57
N GLY A 111 3.52 -0.16 2.90
CA GLY A 111 3.74 -0.54 1.50
C GLY A 111 3.66 -2.03 1.23
N HIS A 112 4.07 -2.88 2.18
CA HIS A 112 3.89 -4.34 2.06
C HIS A 112 2.42 -4.74 2.02
N ALA A 113 1.61 -4.18 2.92
CA ALA A 113 0.18 -4.44 2.96
C ALA A 113 -0.54 -3.92 1.71
N LEU A 114 -0.06 -2.84 1.09
CA LEU A 114 -0.63 -2.32 -0.15
C LEU A 114 -0.22 -3.16 -1.38
N ASN A 115 1.08 -3.32 -1.62
CA ASN A 115 1.62 -3.86 -2.87
C ASN A 115 1.39 -5.37 -3.02
N GLU A 116 1.46 -6.12 -1.92
CA GLU A 116 1.43 -7.58 -1.97
C GLU A 116 0.01 -8.14 -1.83
N SER A 117 -0.99 -7.29 -1.63
CA SER A 117 -2.33 -7.73 -1.27
C SER A 117 -3.35 -7.62 -2.40
N GLU A 118 -4.42 -8.40 -2.32
CA GLU A 118 -5.55 -8.39 -3.23
C GLU A 118 -6.88 -8.31 -2.46
N PRO A 119 -8.00 -7.95 -3.12
CA PRO A 119 -9.30 -7.90 -2.46
C PRO A 119 -9.63 -9.20 -1.70
N SER A 120 -10.12 -9.07 -0.47
CA SER A 120 -10.48 -10.22 0.37
C SER A 120 -11.97 -10.57 0.26
N GLU A 121 -12.31 -11.84 0.47
CA GLU A 121 -13.69 -12.29 0.66
C GLU A 121 -14.22 -12.02 2.08
N LEU A 122 -13.33 -11.70 3.02
CA LEU A 122 -13.71 -11.34 4.39
C LEU A 122 -14.50 -10.03 4.41
N LYS A 123 -15.43 -9.94 5.36
CA LYS A 123 -16.26 -8.75 5.54
C LYS A 123 -15.91 -8.08 6.85
N THR A 124 -15.95 -6.76 6.86
CA THR A 124 -15.78 -5.96 8.07
C THR A 124 -16.92 -4.97 8.24
N SER A 125 -17.23 -4.63 9.49
CA SER A 125 -18.15 -3.54 9.82
C SER A 125 -17.58 -2.15 9.49
N TYR A 126 -16.25 -2.03 9.35
CA TYR A 126 -15.59 -0.75 9.11
C TYR A 126 -14.28 -0.93 8.33
N GLY A 127 -14.10 -0.10 7.30
CA GLY A 127 -12.92 -0.17 6.44
C GLY A 127 -13.02 -1.28 5.38
N TYR A 128 -11.87 -1.75 4.92
CA TYR A 128 -11.75 -2.71 3.83
C TYR A 128 -10.68 -3.75 4.12
N ILE A 129 -10.87 -4.98 3.64
CA ILE A 129 -9.91 -6.06 3.88
C ILE A 129 -9.23 -6.45 2.57
N LEU A 130 -7.90 -6.46 2.59
CA LEU A 130 -7.09 -7.11 1.57
C LEU A 130 -6.41 -8.37 2.15
N THR A 131 -6.14 -9.34 1.30
CA THR A 131 -5.41 -10.58 1.62
C THR A 131 -4.02 -10.49 1.00
N ASN A 132 -2.97 -10.86 1.72
CA ASN A 132 -1.64 -11.01 1.10
C ASN A 132 -1.67 -12.18 0.09
N ARG A 133 -1.23 -11.92 -1.15
CA ARG A 133 -1.22 -12.90 -2.25
C ARG A 133 -0.21 -14.03 -2.05
N HIS A 134 0.88 -13.77 -1.33
CA HIS A 134 1.98 -14.71 -1.11
C HIS A 134 1.87 -15.42 0.25
N ALA A 135 1.36 -14.73 1.25
CA ALA A 135 1.16 -15.20 2.62
C ALA A 135 -0.33 -15.14 2.97
N THR A 136 -1.15 -16.03 2.40
CA THR A 136 -2.62 -15.96 2.50
C THR A 136 -3.18 -16.01 3.93
N TYR A 137 -2.37 -16.44 4.90
CA TYR A 137 -2.64 -16.36 6.34
C TYR A 137 -2.59 -14.92 6.90
N GLN A 138 -2.07 -13.95 6.15
CA GLN A 138 -2.08 -12.52 6.50
C GLN A 138 -3.23 -11.80 5.78
N LYS A 139 -4.05 -11.12 6.58
CA LYS A 139 -5.10 -10.22 6.12
C LYS A 139 -4.83 -8.82 6.67
N TYR A 140 -5.18 -7.81 5.89
CA TYR A 140 -4.94 -6.41 6.20
C TYR A 140 -6.24 -5.65 6.18
N ILE A 141 -6.63 -5.08 7.31
CA ILE A 141 -7.79 -4.21 7.42
C ILE A 141 -7.32 -2.77 7.27
N PHE A 142 -7.73 -2.12 6.20
CA PHE A 142 -7.52 -0.70 5.95
C PHE A 142 -8.65 0.07 6.61
N VAL A 143 -8.31 0.91 7.58
CA VAL A 143 -9.25 1.75 8.31
C VAL A 143 -8.86 3.21 8.15
N LYS A 144 -9.85 4.10 8.03
CA LYS A 144 -9.62 5.54 7.90
C LYS A 144 -10.06 6.25 9.16
N THR A 145 -9.35 7.27 9.61
CA THR A 145 -9.82 8.12 10.72
C THR A 145 -10.99 9.00 10.27
N PRO A 146 -11.97 9.32 11.14
CA PRO A 146 -12.04 8.92 12.56
C PRO A 146 -12.46 7.46 12.73
N LEU A 147 -11.80 6.78 13.67
CA LEU A 147 -12.04 5.36 13.97
C LEU A 147 -13.24 5.19 14.91
N PRO A 148 -14.09 4.16 14.70
CA PRO A 148 -15.03 3.73 15.73
C PRO A 148 -14.30 3.06 16.90
N ASP A 149 -14.96 2.86 18.05
CA ASP A 149 -14.32 2.18 19.20
C ASP A 149 -13.90 0.74 18.89
N LYS A 150 -14.68 0.06 18.04
CA LYS A 150 -14.50 -1.34 17.66
C LYS A 150 -14.88 -1.56 16.21
N LEU A 151 -14.30 -2.60 15.62
CA LEU A 151 -14.78 -3.19 14.37
C LEU A 151 -14.97 -4.69 14.52
N THR A 152 -15.79 -5.27 13.66
CA THR A 152 -15.94 -6.71 13.53
C THR A 152 -15.46 -7.20 12.16
N VAL A 153 -15.00 -8.44 12.11
CA VAL A 153 -14.61 -9.16 10.90
C VAL A 153 -15.27 -10.54 10.89
N SER A 154 -15.95 -10.87 9.79
CA SER A 154 -16.61 -12.15 9.59
C SER A 154 -16.07 -12.88 8.36
N GLY A 155 -16.29 -14.20 8.32
CA GLY A 155 -15.78 -15.09 7.29
C GLY A 155 -14.44 -15.76 7.64
N LEU A 156 -13.90 -15.49 8.82
CA LEU A 156 -12.77 -16.23 9.37
C LEU A 156 -13.22 -17.64 9.78
N LYS A 157 -12.43 -18.66 9.42
CA LYS A 157 -12.74 -20.06 9.76
C LYS A 157 -12.35 -20.42 11.20
N GLN A 158 -11.36 -19.71 11.75
CA GLN A 158 -10.79 -19.96 13.06
C GLN A 158 -10.31 -18.66 13.70
N ALA A 159 -10.09 -18.70 15.01
CA ALA A 159 -9.52 -17.57 15.74
C ALA A 159 -8.15 -17.20 15.14
N PRO A 160 -7.84 -15.90 14.97
CA PRO A 160 -6.52 -15.49 14.57
C PRO A 160 -5.52 -15.74 15.70
N ASN A 161 -4.27 -16.00 15.34
CA ASN A 161 -3.18 -16.12 16.30
C ASN A 161 -2.79 -14.74 16.86
N ARG A 162 -2.80 -13.72 15.99
CA ARG A 162 -2.44 -12.35 16.36
C ARG A 162 -3.23 -11.34 15.55
N VAL A 163 -3.56 -10.21 16.18
CA VAL A 163 -4.06 -9.01 15.51
C VAL A 163 -3.18 -7.84 15.95
N GLU A 164 -2.63 -7.09 15.01
CA GLU A 164 -1.69 -6.01 15.33
C GLU A 164 -1.92 -4.77 14.47
N TRP A 165 -1.62 -3.61 15.04
CA TRP A 165 -1.44 -2.36 14.29
C TRP A 165 -0.08 -2.39 13.60
N ILE A 166 -0.05 -2.10 12.30
CA ILE A 166 1.21 -2.16 11.53
C ILE A 166 2.14 -1.00 11.90
N ALA A 167 1.58 0.19 12.14
CA ALA A 167 2.35 1.41 12.34
C ALA A 167 3.35 1.31 13.50
N ASP A 168 2.92 0.75 14.62
CA ASP A 168 3.69 0.65 15.87
C ASP A 168 4.01 -0.80 16.29
N ARG A 169 3.56 -1.78 15.49
CA ARG A 169 3.68 -3.22 15.76
C ARG A 169 3.07 -3.63 17.11
N THR A 170 2.08 -2.87 17.59
CA THR A 170 1.38 -3.18 18.84
C THR A 170 0.26 -4.18 18.60
N GLU A 171 0.04 -5.06 19.57
CA GLU A 171 -1.06 -6.01 19.51
C GLU A 171 -2.39 -5.30 19.82
N ALA A 172 -3.35 -5.43 18.92
CA ALA A 172 -4.70 -4.93 19.14
C ALA A 172 -5.45 -5.91 20.03
N LYS A 173 -6.20 -5.41 21.02
CA LYS A 173 -7.06 -6.27 21.83
C LYS A 173 -8.18 -6.81 20.94
N PHE A 174 -8.39 -8.12 20.97
CA PHE A 174 -9.44 -8.75 20.19
C PHE A 174 -10.12 -9.89 20.95
N SER A 175 -11.32 -10.24 20.50
CA SER A 175 -12.03 -11.44 20.93
C SER A 175 -12.60 -12.14 19.71
N TYR A 176 -12.66 -13.47 19.74
CA TYR A 176 -13.26 -14.27 18.68
C TYR A 176 -14.33 -15.18 19.26
N ASP A 177 -15.58 -14.98 18.84
CA ASP A 177 -16.73 -15.82 19.22
C ASP A 177 -17.65 -15.99 18.00
N LYS A 178 -18.33 -17.14 17.89
CA LYS A 178 -19.31 -17.41 16.82
C LYS A 178 -18.83 -17.08 15.40
N GLN A 179 -17.56 -17.35 15.10
CA GLN A 179 -16.91 -17.06 13.81
C GLN A 179 -16.82 -15.57 13.44
N GLU A 180 -16.88 -14.70 14.45
CA GLU A 180 -16.71 -13.26 14.32
C GLU A 180 -15.56 -12.78 15.20
N LEU A 181 -14.63 -12.05 14.58
CA LEU A 181 -13.53 -11.38 15.25
C LEU A 181 -13.95 -9.95 15.57
N THR A 182 -13.91 -9.57 16.84
CA THR A 182 -14.09 -8.18 17.28
C THR A 182 -12.74 -7.60 17.68
N ILE A 183 -12.38 -6.44 17.13
CA ILE A 183 -11.11 -5.75 17.39
C ILE A 183 -11.41 -4.41 18.05
N ASP A 184 -10.70 -4.10 19.13
CA ASP A 184 -10.71 -2.82 19.81
C ASP A 184 -9.76 -1.84 19.11
N LEU A 185 -10.28 -0.67 18.73
CA LEU A 185 -9.53 0.32 17.97
C LEU A 185 -8.99 1.48 18.81
N SER A 186 -9.22 1.47 20.12
CA SER A 186 -8.84 2.56 21.04
C SER A 186 -7.32 2.76 21.22
N ALA A 187 -6.50 1.89 20.62
CA ALA A 187 -5.06 1.83 20.84
C ALA A 187 -4.20 2.45 19.73
N SER A 188 -4.77 2.96 18.64
CA SER A 188 -3.93 3.56 17.60
C SER A 188 -3.32 4.89 18.06
N ASN A 189 -2.00 5.01 17.88
CA ASN A 189 -1.23 6.24 18.04
C ASN A 189 -0.71 6.77 16.70
N SER A 190 -1.22 6.30 15.56
CA SER A 190 -0.75 6.75 14.26
C SER A 190 -1.21 8.17 13.95
N GLU A 191 -0.35 8.94 13.28
CA GLU A 191 -0.70 10.26 12.73
C GLU A 191 -1.30 10.18 11.32
N PHE A 192 -1.29 9.00 10.69
CA PHE A 192 -1.81 8.80 9.35
C PHE A 192 -3.33 8.63 9.35
N ALA A 193 -4.00 9.30 8.43
CA ALA A 193 -5.45 9.17 8.28
C ALA A 193 -5.86 7.76 7.83
N TRP A 194 -5.04 7.09 7.03
CA TRP A 194 -5.20 5.68 6.69
C TRP A 194 -4.23 4.82 7.47
N GLU A 195 -4.79 3.85 8.17
CA GLU A 195 -4.05 2.91 8.99
C GLU A 195 -4.38 1.48 8.61
N ILE A 196 -3.50 0.56 9.00
CA ILE A 196 -3.64 -0.85 8.68
C ILE A 196 -3.45 -1.72 9.91
N ILE A 197 -4.42 -2.60 10.10
CA ILE A 197 -4.39 -3.68 11.09
C ILE A 197 -4.07 -4.98 10.35
N ARG A 198 -3.08 -5.73 10.81
CA ARG A 198 -2.78 -7.08 10.31
C ARG A 198 -3.47 -8.13 11.18
N ILE A 199 -4.30 -8.96 10.55
CA ILE A 199 -4.76 -10.22 11.12
C ILE A 199 -3.82 -11.33 10.64
N GLN A 200 -3.19 -12.01 11.57
CA GLN A 200 -2.39 -13.20 11.34
C GLN A 200 -3.22 -14.43 11.71
N ALA A 201 -3.66 -15.18 10.70
CA ALA A 201 -4.35 -16.44 10.92
C ALA A 201 -3.42 -17.47 11.57
N HIS A 202 -4.01 -18.37 12.35
CA HIS A 202 -3.33 -19.56 12.87
C HIS A 202 -2.84 -20.44 11.72
N ARG A 203 -1.59 -20.90 11.76
CA ARG A 203 -1.03 -21.78 10.75
C ARG A 203 -0.94 -23.20 11.31
N PRO A 204 -1.19 -24.25 10.52
CA PRO A 204 -1.04 -25.63 11.01
C PRO A 204 0.37 -25.95 11.52
N GLU A 205 1.40 -25.27 11.01
CA GLU A 205 2.77 -25.36 11.54
C GLU A 205 2.92 -24.79 12.95
N ASP A 206 2.04 -23.88 13.40
CA ASP A 206 2.04 -23.36 14.76
C ASP A 206 1.52 -24.43 15.77
N ASP A 207 0.87 -25.51 15.29
CA ASP A 207 0.47 -26.67 16.09
C ASP A 207 1.58 -27.73 16.23
N LEU A 208 2.67 -27.61 15.47
CA LEU A 208 3.84 -28.47 15.62
C LEU A 208 4.62 -27.99 16.86
N GLY A 209 4.44 -28.68 17.99
CA GLY A 209 5.15 -28.38 19.24
C GLY A 209 6.68 -28.39 19.08
N GLU A 210 7.40 -27.86 20.08
CA GLU A 210 8.87 -27.77 20.08
C GLU A 210 9.53 -29.05 19.54
N THR A 211 10.09 -28.94 18.34
CA THR A 211 10.96 -29.98 17.80
C THR A 211 12.28 -29.93 18.58
N LYS A 212 12.42 -30.83 19.55
CA LYS A 212 13.71 -31.12 20.16
C LYS A 212 14.59 -31.77 19.10
N PHE A 213 15.54 -30.99 18.58
CA PHE A 213 16.66 -31.50 17.80
C PHE A 213 17.58 -32.37 18.65
#